data_AF-A0A6I9X987-F1
#
_entry.id   AF-A0A6I9X987-F1
#
_cell.length_a   1.000
_cell.length_b   1.000
_cell.length_c   1.000
_cell.angle_alpha   90.00
_cell.angle_beta   90.00
_cell.angle_gamma   90.00
#
_symmetry.space_group_name_H-M   'P 1'
#
loop_
_entity.id
_entity.type
_entity.pdbx_description
1 polymer ?
#
loop_
_entity_poly.entity_id
_entity_poly.type
_entity_poly.pdbx_seq_one_letter_code
_entity_poly.pdbx_strand_id
1 'polypeptide(L)'
;MLSVARFHTKILGAYNATRQILSRQYLFTNARTDVVRYNISSRECRSFLLQKRSFKQENVVTRNYASKPNSKHDKIVGSWLLICGGMVFVAVALGGVTRLTESGLSMVNWKLLGEKMPLNEAQWLSEFEHYKQFPEYKISNYDMTLEEFKRIWWMEYLHRTWGRLIGAVFVIPAAYFWYKGMLHLGMKKRLVIYGSLLGLQGLMGWYMVKSGLEDRFVEPSDIPRVSQYRLAAHLGLALFLYSGFLYNALYYLIPAQKLTVDLSGTNTLKALKRFRGLIYSTKGLVFFTALSGAFVAGMDAGLIYNTFPKMADKWIPDNILAMSPVLKNFTENPTTVQFDHRILGVTTLALITCVGILSRKHNLPGRGKKAVAAILCAGYLQVLLGISTLLYQVPLSLATLHQSGSLILLSTAMWAAHELRHLGKYAKQIVK
;
A
#
# COMPACT_ATOMS: atom_id res chain seq x y z
N MET A 1 47.84 -42.64 54.34
CA MET A 1 48.80 -41.95 53.45
C MET A 1 48.30 -40.54 53.17
N LEU A 2 48.94 -39.53 53.78
CA LEU A 2 49.05 -38.08 53.43
C LEU A 2 47.82 -37.44 52.75
N SER A 3 46.92 -36.66 53.39
CA SER A 3 47.06 -35.29 53.94
C SER A 3 48.04 -34.37 53.20
N VAL A 4 47.54 -33.29 52.59
CA VAL A 4 47.95 -31.88 52.83
C VAL A 4 46.95 -30.93 52.16
N ALA A 5 46.31 -30.09 52.97
CA ALA A 5 45.75 -28.80 52.58
C ALA A 5 46.86 -27.73 52.66
N ARG A 6 46.88 -26.76 51.74
CA ARG A 6 47.58 -25.48 51.96
C ARG A 6 46.79 -24.29 51.42
N PHE A 7 46.45 -23.41 52.35
CA PHE A 7 46.13 -22.00 52.17
C PHE A 7 47.34 -21.23 51.62
N HIS A 8 47.09 -20.15 50.87
CA HIS A 8 47.81 -18.88 51.10
C HIS A 8 46.93 -17.68 50.77
N THR A 9 46.93 -16.74 51.71
CA THR A 9 46.24 -15.45 51.73
C THR A 9 47.21 -14.30 51.42
N LYS A 10 46.63 -13.19 50.94
CA LYS A 10 46.91 -11.77 51.27
C LYS A 10 48.06 -10.99 50.58
N ILE A 11 47.64 -9.84 49.99
CA ILE A 11 48.01 -8.43 50.28
C ILE A 11 48.62 -7.56 49.14
N LEU A 12 47.94 -6.40 48.96
CA LEU A 12 48.28 -5.04 48.49
C LEU A 12 49.33 -4.76 47.40
N GLY A 13 48.96 -3.83 46.51
CA GLY A 13 49.90 -2.92 45.84
C GLY A 13 49.19 -1.97 44.86
N ALA A 14 49.27 -0.67 45.13
CA ALA A 14 48.59 0.42 44.43
C ALA A 14 49.44 1.08 43.33
N TYR A 15 48.77 1.96 42.55
CA TYR A 15 49.25 3.09 41.73
C TYR A 15 49.46 2.97 40.20
N ASN A 16 48.56 3.67 39.50
CA ASN A 16 48.73 4.69 38.43
C ASN A 16 49.61 4.43 37.19
N ALA A 17 48.99 4.56 36.00
CA ALA A 17 49.33 5.60 35.01
C ALA A 17 48.36 5.61 33.79
N THR A 18 47.57 6.68 33.72
CA THR A 18 47.04 7.45 32.57
C THR A 18 47.37 7.08 31.10
N ARG A 19 46.32 7.06 30.27
CA ARG A 19 46.11 7.84 29.00
C ARG A 19 44.81 7.30 28.35
N GLN A 20 43.92 8.04 27.68
CA GLN A 20 43.56 9.46 27.58
C GLN A 20 42.26 9.43 26.73
N ILE A 21 41.17 9.99 27.24
CA ILE A 21 39.87 10.05 26.55
C ILE A 21 39.83 11.34 25.70
N LEU A 22 39.51 11.22 24.41
CA LEU A 22 39.26 12.36 23.52
C LEU A 22 37.80 12.85 23.70
N SER A 23 37.62 13.88 24.52
CA SER A 23 36.41 14.70 24.54
C SER A 23 36.55 15.86 23.53
N ARG A 24 35.62 15.96 22.58
CA ARG A 24 35.56 17.06 21.61
C ARG A 24 34.66 18.18 22.17
N GLN A 25 35.27 19.14 22.88
CA GLN A 25 34.63 20.41 23.23
C GLN A 25 34.72 21.37 22.03
N TYR A 26 33.61 21.99 21.64
CA TYR A 26 33.61 23.11 20.70
C TYR A 26 33.69 24.42 21.48
N LEU A 27 34.74 25.18 21.17
CA LEU A 27 35.12 26.46 21.76
C LEU A 27 34.11 27.57 21.44
N PHE A 28 33.71 28.29 22.49
CA PHE A 28 33.18 29.65 22.39
C PHE A 28 34.35 30.60 22.10
N THR A 29 34.30 31.34 21.00
CA THR A 29 35.23 32.44 20.73
C THR A 29 34.68 33.74 21.34
N ASN A 30 35.30 34.19 22.44
CA ASN A 30 35.20 35.57 22.90
C ASN A 30 36.07 36.44 21.99
N ALA A 31 35.45 37.30 21.19
CA ALA A 31 36.15 38.39 20.52
C ALA A 31 36.17 39.60 21.47
N ARG A 32 37.37 39.95 21.94
CA ARG A 32 37.66 41.18 22.68
C ARG A 32 38.48 42.05 21.72
N THR A 33 37.92 43.17 21.28
CA THR A 33 38.65 44.21 20.54
C THR A 33 38.27 45.58 21.09
N ASP A 34 39.26 46.14 21.78
CA ASP A 34 39.69 47.52 21.88
C ASP A 34 38.70 48.62 22.30
N VAL A 35 38.92 49.03 23.55
CA VAL A 35 38.53 50.32 24.13
C VAL A 35 39.37 51.41 23.46
N VAL A 36 38.73 52.22 22.61
CA VAL A 36 39.27 53.52 22.22
C VAL A 36 38.55 54.59 23.03
N ARG A 37 39.28 55.22 23.96
CA ARG A 37 38.88 56.44 24.67
C ARG A 37 38.99 57.62 23.71
N TYR A 38 37.90 58.36 23.53
CA TYR A 38 37.95 59.78 23.16
C TYR A 38 37.20 60.60 24.21
N ASN A 39 37.95 61.41 24.95
CA ASN A 39 37.45 62.53 25.75
C ASN A 39 37.45 63.77 24.84
N ILE A 40 36.30 64.34 24.50
CA ILE A 40 36.19 65.77 24.16
C ILE A 40 34.91 66.35 24.78
N SER A 41 35.13 67.53 25.34
CA SER A 41 34.32 68.47 26.11
C SER A 41 32.96 68.90 25.51
N SER A 42 32.08 69.24 26.45
CA SER A 42 30.87 70.08 26.43
C SER A 42 30.66 71.09 25.30
N ARG A 43 29.42 71.20 24.81
CA ARG A 43 28.66 72.48 24.71
C ARG A 43 27.18 72.26 24.33
N GLU A 44 26.41 73.30 24.66
CA GLU A 44 24.95 73.46 24.77
C GLU A 44 24.04 73.13 23.57
N CYS A 45 22.80 72.76 23.94
CA CYS A 45 21.50 73.23 23.46
C CYS A 45 21.21 73.30 21.94
N ARG A 46 20.25 72.47 21.48
CA ARG A 46 19.01 72.92 20.80
C ARG A 46 18.08 71.75 20.51
N SER A 47 16.80 71.94 20.86
CA SER A 47 15.67 71.08 20.51
C SER A 47 15.34 71.19 19.02
N PHE A 48 15.15 70.06 18.33
CA PHE A 48 14.33 69.99 17.13
C PHE A 48 13.66 68.62 17.01
N LEU A 49 12.32 68.65 17.03
CA LEU A 49 11.43 67.56 16.67
C LEU A 49 11.65 67.17 15.20
N LEU A 50 12.08 65.93 14.95
CA LEU A 50 12.08 65.34 13.60
C LEU A 50 11.61 63.88 13.65
N GLN A 51 10.33 63.72 13.32
CA GLN A 51 9.74 62.66 12.49
C GLN A 51 10.54 61.34 12.39
N LYS A 52 10.13 60.34 13.19
CA LYS A 52 10.66 58.97 13.09
C LYS A 52 10.07 58.26 11.85
N ARG A 53 10.69 58.48 10.70
CA ARG A 53 10.57 57.63 9.51
C ARG A 53 11.23 56.29 9.86
N SER A 54 10.46 55.23 10.05
CA SER A 54 11.04 53.91 10.36
C SER A 54 11.71 53.34 9.13
N PHE A 55 13.01 53.12 9.26
CA PHE A 55 13.89 52.51 8.29
C PHE A 55 13.36 51.15 7.81
N LYS A 56 13.40 51.00 6.48
CA LYS A 56 13.22 49.76 5.74
C LYS A 56 14.36 48.81 6.13
N GLN A 57 14.09 47.81 6.95
CA GLN A 57 15.06 46.77 7.28
C GLN A 57 14.95 45.65 6.25
N GLU A 58 15.66 45.83 5.13
CA GLU A 58 16.09 44.73 4.28
C GLU A 58 17.08 43.89 5.07
N ASN A 59 16.69 42.64 5.39
CA ASN A 59 17.53 41.45 5.51
C ASN A 59 16.68 40.30 6.09
N VAL A 60 15.60 39.93 5.38
CA VAL A 60 14.99 38.61 5.61
C VAL A 60 15.83 37.61 4.85
N VAL A 61 16.75 36.93 5.57
CA VAL A 61 17.36 35.70 5.07
C VAL A 61 16.23 34.68 4.97
N THR A 62 15.60 34.60 3.80
CA THR A 62 14.65 33.55 3.45
C THR A 62 15.43 32.24 3.38
N ARG A 63 15.52 31.55 4.53
CA ARG A 63 16.03 30.19 4.58
C ARG A 63 14.97 29.29 3.94
N ASN A 64 14.98 29.23 2.61
CA ASN A 64 14.19 28.30 1.84
C ASN A 64 14.49 26.89 2.37
N TYR A 65 13.54 26.31 3.10
CA TYR A 65 13.52 24.87 3.37
C TYR A 65 13.12 24.17 2.07
N ALA A 66 13.99 24.27 1.07
CA ALA A 66 13.99 23.38 -0.07
C ALA A 66 13.98 21.96 0.50
N SER A 67 13.01 21.14 0.08
CA SER A 67 13.09 19.70 0.28
C SER A 67 14.50 19.27 -0.11
N LYS A 68 15.24 18.60 0.79
CA LYS A 68 16.56 18.03 0.48
C LYS A 68 16.47 17.42 -0.94
N PRO A 69 17.35 17.80 -1.88
CA PRO A 69 17.35 17.17 -3.18
C PRO A 69 17.44 15.66 -2.95
N ASN A 70 16.52 14.89 -3.53
CA ASN A 70 16.60 13.44 -3.45
C ASN A 70 17.97 13.03 -3.94
N SER A 71 18.70 12.30 -3.10
CA SER A 71 19.98 11.75 -3.52
C SER A 71 19.74 10.84 -4.73
N LYS A 72 20.75 10.67 -5.59
CA LYS A 72 20.67 9.71 -6.70
C LYS A 72 20.25 8.32 -6.22
N HIS A 73 20.71 7.93 -5.02
CA HIS A 73 20.33 6.69 -4.35
C HIS A 73 18.83 6.61 -4.01
N ASP A 74 18.25 7.69 -3.48
CA ASP A 74 16.81 7.73 -3.15
C ASP A 74 15.95 7.52 -4.39
N LYS A 75 16.32 8.14 -5.53
CA LYS A 75 15.59 7.94 -6.79
C LYS A 75 15.69 6.49 -7.27
N ILE A 76 16.86 5.86 -7.19
CA ILE A 76 17.06 4.46 -7.58
C ILE A 76 16.18 3.54 -6.72
N VAL A 77 16.21 3.72 -5.39
CA VAL A 77 15.39 2.92 -4.47
C VAL A 77 13.89 3.16 -4.72
N GLY A 78 13.49 4.41 -4.95
CA GLY A 78 12.11 4.77 -5.29
C GLY A 78 11.62 4.13 -6.59
N SER A 79 12.44 4.14 -7.65
CA SER A 79 12.13 3.51 -8.94
C SER A 79 12.02 1.99 -8.81
N TRP A 80 12.92 1.36 -8.06
CA TRP A 80 12.85 -0.08 -7.79
C TRP A 80 11.56 -0.46 -7.04
N LEU A 81 11.17 0.32 -6.01
CA LEU A 81 9.90 0.09 -5.31
C LEU A 81 8.70 0.32 -6.22
N LEU A 82 8.76 1.30 -7.15
CA LEU A 82 7.72 1.51 -8.14
C LEU A 82 7.59 0.30 -9.09
N ILE A 83 8.70 -0.27 -9.53
CA ILE A 83 8.73 -1.50 -10.34
C ILE A 83 8.10 -2.65 -9.57
N CYS A 84 8.49 -2.87 -8.31
CA CYS A 84 7.89 -3.90 -7.46
C CYS A 84 6.36 -3.70 -7.33
N GLY A 85 5.91 -2.47 -7.10
CA GLY A 85 4.48 -2.14 -7.08
C GLY A 85 3.78 -2.42 -8.41
N GLY A 86 4.38 -2.05 -9.54
CA GLY A 86 3.87 -2.34 -10.87
C GLY A 86 3.77 -3.84 -11.15
N MET A 87 4.74 -4.64 -10.70
CA MET A 87 4.67 -6.09 -10.83
C MET A 87 3.56 -6.69 -9.96
N VAL A 88 3.34 -6.19 -8.73
CA VAL A 88 2.19 -6.60 -7.90
C VAL A 88 0.86 -6.23 -8.56
N PHE A 89 0.77 -5.07 -9.21
CA PHE A 89 -0.41 -4.70 -9.99
C PHE A 89 -0.72 -5.75 -11.07
N VAL A 90 0.29 -6.13 -11.85
CA VAL A 90 0.16 -7.18 -12.87
C VAL A 90 -0.21 -8.52 -12.24
N ALA A 91 0.39 -8.87 -11.10
CA ALA A 91 0.05 -10.10 -10.39
C ALA A 91 -1.43 -10.14 -9.99
N VAL A 92 -1.97 -9.04 -9.47
CA VAL A 92 -3.38 -8.96 -9.10
C VAL A 92 -4.28 -9.09 -10.34
N ALA A 93 -3.94 -8.44 -11.46
CA ALA A 93 -4.71 -8.61 -12.70
C ALA A 93 -4.69 -10.07 -13.20
N LEU A 94 -3.51 -10.69 -13.26
CA LEU A 94 -3.34 -12.10 -13.63
C LEU A 94 -4.09 -13.05 -12.69
N GLY A 95 -4.06 -12.78 -11.39
CA GLY A 95 -4.79 -13.56 -10.39
C GLY A 95 -6.31 -13.43 -10.55
N GLY A 96 -6.80 -12.25 -10.94
CA GLY A 96 -8.19 -12.02 -11.31
C GLY A 96 -8.61 -12.88 -12.50
N VAL A 97 -7.83 -12.88 -13.58
CA VAL A 97 -8.08 -13.74 -14.74
C VAL A 97 -8.05 -15.21 -14.34
N THR A 98 -7.04 -15.63 -13.57
CA THR A 98 -6.89 -17.02 -13.10
C THR A 98 -8.10 -17.48 -12.28
N ARG A 99 -8.67 -16.61 -11.43
CA ARG A 99 -9.91 -16.92 -10.70
C ARG A 99 -11.14 -16.96 -11.60
N LEU A 100 -11.30 -15.99 -12.50
CA LEU A 100 -12.47 -15.86 -13.37
C LEU A 100 -12.52 -16.92 -14.48
N THR A 101 -11.37 -17.52 -14.80
CA THR A 101 -11.25 -18.65 -15.74
C THR A 101 -11.11 -19.99 -15.01
N GLU A 102 -11.35 -20.01 -13.70
CA GLU A 102 -11.29 -21.21 -12.84
C GLU A 102 -10.00 -22.02 -13.02
N SER A 103 -8.90 -21.32 -13.29
CA SER A 103 -7.61 -21.94 -13.58
C SER A 103 -6.79 -22.20 -12.31
N GLY A 104 -7.25 -21.76 -11.15
CA GLY A 104 -6.45 -21.71 -9.91
C GLY A 104 -6.12 -23.06 -9.26
N LEU A 105 -6.64 -24.18 -9.80
CA LEU A 105 -6.41 -25.54 -9.32
C LEU A 105 -5.84 -26.47 -10.41
N SER A 106 -5.48 -25.91 -11.57
CA SER A 106 -4.91 -26.66 -12.71
C SER A 106 -3.50 -27.20 -12.47
N MET A 107 -2.74 -26.59 -11.55
CA MET A 107 -1.38 -26.99 -11.17
C MET A 107 -1.31 -27.44 -9.72
N VAL A 108 -1.52 -28.72 -9.48
CA VAL A 108 -1.59 -29.26 -8.12
C VAL A 108 -0.22 -29.35 -7.45
N ASN A 109 0.83 -29.65 -8.21
CA ASN A 109 2.17 -29.71 -7.68
C ASN A 109 2.69 -28.31 -7.31
N TRP A 110 3.13 -28.15 -6.07
CA TRP A 110 3.78 -26.93 -5.60
C TRP A 110 5.25 -27.22 -5.28
N LYS A 111 6.15 -26.71 -6.11
CA LYS A 111 7.59 -26.71 -5.88
C LYS A 111 8.07 -25.29 -5.64
N LEU A 112 8.92 -25.10 -4.63
CA LEU A 112 9.45 -23.79 -4.25
C LEU A 112 10.19 -23.09 -5.41
N LEU A 113 11.00 -23.84 -6.15
CA LEU A 113 11.78 -23.33 -7.30
C LEU A 113 10.94 -23.22 -8.59
N GLY A 114 9.67 -23.62 -8.56
CA GLY A 114 8.80 -23.67 -9.73
C GLY A 114 8.66 -25.06 -10.34
N GLU A 115 7.55 -25.24 -11.05
CA GLU A 115 7.29 -26.43 -11.85
C GLU A 115 7.95 -26.25 -13.22
N LYS A 116 8.44 -27.34 -13.81
CA LYS A 116 8.98 -27.28 -15.18
C LYS A 116 7.81 -27.27 -16.16
N MET A 117 7.89 -26.38 -17.14
CA MET A 117 6.92 -26.34 -18.23
C MET A 117 6.98 -27.63 -19.06
N PRO A 118 5.84 -28.29 -19.34
CA PRO A 118 5.79 -29.40 -20.28
C PRO A 118 6.24 -28.93 -21.67
N LEU A 119 7.25 -29.60 -22.23
CA LEU A 119 7.89 -29.24 -23.50
C LEU A 119 7.41 -30.09 -24.68
N ASN A 120 6.82 -31.25 -24.40
CA ASN A 120 6.35 -32.19 -25.42
C ASN A 120 4.99 -32.77 -25.06
N GLU A 121 4.36 -33.42 -26.03
CA GLU A 121 3.01 -33.97 -25.91
C GLU A 121 2.90 -35.02 -24.81
N ALA A 122 3.89 -35.90 -24.66
CA ALA A 122 3.89 -36.92 -23.60
C ALA A 122 3.87 -36.30 -22.19
N GLN A 123 4.62 -35.20 -21.97
CA GLN A 123 4.59 -34.47 -20.70
C GLN A 123 3.25 -33.77 -20.47
N TRP A 124 2.65 -33.20 -21.52
CA TRP A 124 1.32 -32.59 -21.44
C TRP A 124 0.24 -33.60 -21.08
N LEU A 125 0.27 -34.78 -21.71
CA LEU A 125 -0.64 -35.87 -21.39
C LEU A 125 -0.45 -36.35 -19.95
N SER A 126 0.80 -36.49 -19.48
CA SER A 126 1.07 -36.88 -18.10
C SER A 126 0.52 -35.89 -17.07
N GLU A 127 0.70 -34.58 -17.30
CA GLU A 127 0.14 -33.54 -16.41
C GLU A 127 -1.39 -33.53 -16.48
N PHE A 128 -1.97 -33.72 -17.66
CA PHE A 128 -3.41 -33.77 -17.82
C PHE A 128 -4.02 -34.99 -17.12
N GLU A 129 -3.43 -36.17 -17.27
CA GLU A 129 -3.86 -37.38 -16.53
C GLU A 129 -3.76 -37.19 -15.01
N HIS A 130 -2.75 -36.44 -14.54
CA HIS A 130 -2.68 -36.08 -13.13
C HIS A 130 -3.82 -35.14 -12.73
N TYR A 131 -4.13 -34.11 -13.53
CA TYR A 131 -5.25 -33.21 -13.32
C TYR A 131 -6.60 -33.94 -13.23
N LYS A 132 -6.82 -34.98 -14.05
CA LYS A 132 -8.03 -35.81 -14.02
C LYS A 132 -8.29 -36.50 -12.68
N GLN A 133 -7.28 -36.64 -11.83
CA GLN A 133 -7.42 -37.26 -10.52
C GLN A 133 -8.13 -36.35 -9.50
N PHE A 134 -8.23 -35.04 -9.76
CA PHE A 134 -8.73 -34.05 -8.80
C PHE A 134 -10.23 -33.77 -8.93
N PRO A 135 -10.88 -33.29 -7.85
CA PRO A 135 -12.32 -33.01 -7.84
C PRO A 135 -12.77 -32.02 -8.91
N GLU A 136 -11.96 -31.01 -9.24
CA GLU A 136 -12.32 -29.99 -10.25
C GLU A 136 -12.56 -30.62 -11.63
N TYR A 137 -11.70 -31.56 -12.05
CA TYR A 137 -11.94 -32.33 -13.27
C TYR A 137 -13.18 -33.22 -13.14
N LYS A 138 -13.28 -33.99 -12.05
CA LYS A 138 -14.35 -34.98 -11.87
C LYS A 138 -15.75 -34.38 -11.78
N ILE A 139 -15.88 -33.17 -11.25
CA ILE A 139 -17.17 -32.52 -10.94
C ILE A 139 -17.51 -31.47 -11.99
N SER A 140 -16.56 -30.60 -12.36
CA SER A 140 -16.83 -29.40 -13.15
C SER A 140 -16.33 -29.50 -14.59
N ASN A 141 -15.24 -30.24 -14.84
CA ASN A 141 -14.49 -30.22 -16.09
C ASN A 141 -14.32 -31.63 -16.73
N TYR A 142 -15.26 -32.55 -16.53
CA TYR A 142 -15.10 -33.98 -16.83
C TYR A 142 -14.95 -34.30 -18.33
N ASP A 143 -15.39 -33.41 -19.20
CA ASP A 143 -15.33 -33.49 -20.65
C ASP A 143 -14.24 -32.60 -21.26
N MET A 144 -13.41 -31.96 -20.42
CA MET A 144 -12.37 -31.03 -20.87
C MET A 144 -11.35 -31.71 -21.79
N THR A 145 -11.00 -31.02 -22.86
CA THR A 145 -9.95 -31.44 -23.81
C THR A 145 -8.55 -31.06 -23.33
N LEU A 146 -7.52 -31.69 -23.91
CA LEU A 146 -6.13 -31.34 -23.61
C LEU A 146 -5.81 -29.85 -23.93
N GLU A 147 -6.38 -29.29 -24.99
CA GLU A 147 -6.16 -27.89 -25.38
C GLU A 147 -6.79 -26.91 -24.39
N GLU A 148 -7.97 -27.24 -23.85
CA GLU A 148 -8.62 -26.45 -22.79
C GLU A 148 -7.83 -26.54 -21.49
N PHE A 149 -7.31 -27.72 -21.15
CA PHE A 149 -6.42 -27.91 -20.00
C PHE A 149 -5.15 -27.06 -20.14
N LYS A 150 -4.50 -27.06 -21.31
CA LYS A 150 -3.32 -26.22 -21.57
C LYS A 150 -3.61 -24.74 -21.30
N ARG A 151 -4.79 -24.24 -21.68
CA ARG A 151 -5.18 -22.83 -21.46
C ARG A 151 -5.21 -22.49 -19.97
N ILE A 152 -5.89 -23.30 -19.15
CA ILE A 152 -5.99 -23.04 -17.71
C ILE A 152 -4.63 -23.22 -17.01
N TRP A 153 -3.87 -24.25 -17.41
CA TRP A 153 -2.54 -24.52 -16.89
C TRP A 153 -1.58 -23.35 -17.15
N TRP A 154 -1.61 -22.78 -18.37
CA TRP A 154 -0.78 -21.64 -18.73
C TRP A 154 -1.07 -20.40 -17.90
N MET A 155 -2.34 -20.13 -17.63
CA MET A 155 -2.76 -19.00 -16.80
C MET A 155 -2.21 -19.13 -15.38
N GLU A 156 -2.35 -20.31 -14.78
CA GLU A 156 -1.84 -20.55 -13.44
C GLU A 156 -0.31 -20.53 -13.38
N TYR A 157 0.35 -21.16 -14.34
CA TYR A 157 1.81 -21.16 -14.45
C TYR A 157 2.36 -19.74 -14.55
N LEU A 158 1.77 -18.90 -15.40
CA LEU A 158 2.17 -17.50 -15.57
C LEU A 158 1.99 -16.74 -14.26
N HIS A 159 0.84 -16.87 -13.60
CA HIS A 159 0.56 -16.19 -12.33
C HIS A 159 1.54 -16.59 -11.23
N ARG A 160 1.79 -17.90 -11.03
CA ARG A 160 2.73 -18.43 -10.02
C ARG A 160 4.18 -18.01 -10.30
N THR A 161 4.60 -18.10 -11.56
CA THR A 161 5.97 -17.74 -11.97
C THR A 161 6.21 -16.24 -11.87
N TRP A 162 5.20 -15.43 -12.17
CA TRP A 162 5.24 -13.98 -11.94
C TRP A 162 5.40 -13.64 -10.45
N GLY A 163 4.70 -14.35 -9.56
CA GLY A 163 4.87 -14.22 -8.11
C GLY A 163 6.31 -14.50 -7.65
N ARG A 164 6.95 -15.55 -8.18
CA ARG A 164 8.37 -15.87 -7.91
C ARG A 164 9.30 -14.77 -8.42
N LEU A 165 9.03 -14.25 -9.62
CA LEU A 165 9.82 -13.16 -10.21
C LEU A 165 9.76 -11.89 -9.34
N ILE A 166 8.59 -11.54 -8.78
CA ILE A 166 8.46 -10.45 -7.79
C ILE A 166 9.38 -10.70 -6.59
N GLY A 167 9.40 -11.94 -6.08
CA GLY A 167 10.34 -12.40 -5.05
C GLY A 167 11.79 -12.03 -5.37
N ALA A 168 12.27 -12.46 -6.53
CA ALA A 168 13.65 -12.19 -6.96
C ALA A 168 13.93 -10.70 -7.17
N VAL A 169 13.04 -9.99 -7.88
CA VAL A 169 13.17 -8.55 -8.16
C VAL A 169 13.09 -7.71 -6.89
N PHE A 170 12.44 -8.20 -5.83
CA PHE A 170 12.47 -7.55 -4.53
C PHE A 170 13.74 -7.92 -3.74
N VAL A 171 14.00 -9.20 -3.50
CA VAL A 171 15.05 -9.64 -2.55
C VAL A 171 16.45 -9.28 -3.03
N ILE A 172 16.76 -9.47 -4.32
CA ILE A 172 18.12 -9.24 -4.85
C ILE A 172 18.52 -7.76 -4.73
N PRO A 173 17.75 -6.78 -5.24
CA PRO A 173 18.09 -5.37 -5.04
C PRO A 173 18.00 -4.92 -3.58
N ALA A 174 17.06 -5.46 -2.79
CA ALA A 174 16.97 -5.14 -1.36
C ALA A 174 18.27 -5.51 -0.62
N ALA A 175 18.80 -6.71 -0.86
CA ALA A 175 20.07 -7.16 -0.29
C ALA A 175 21.24 -6.27 -0.74
N TYR A 176 21.30 -5.95 -2.04
CA TYR A 176 22.31 -5.05 -2.59
C TYR A 176 22.27 -3.65 -1.95
N PHE A 177 21.09 -3.03 -1.86
CA PHE A 177 20.93 -1.70 -1.24
C PHE A 177 21.26 -1.71 0.25
N TRP A 178 20.95 -2.81 0.94
CA TRP A 178 21.29 -2.99 2.35
C TRP A 178 22.81 -3.06 2.55
N TYR A 179 23.49 -3.90 1.76
CA TYR A 179 24.94 -4.06 1.81
C TYR A 179 25.68 -2.77 1.44
N LYS A 180 25.22 -2.04 0.41
CA LYS A 180 25.80 -0.75 -0.01
C LYS A 180 25.46 0.43 0.90
N GLY A 181 24.72 0.22 1.99
CA GLY A 181 24.35 1.30 2.91
C GLY A 181 23.43 2.36 2.31
N MET A 182 22.72 2.04 1.22
CA MET A 182 21.83 2.97 0.51
C MET A 182 20.49 3.19 1.24
N LEU A 183 20.25 2.48 2.35
CA LEU A 183 18.97 2.47 3.06
C LEU A 183 19.10 3.09 4.46
N HIS A 184 18.22 4.05 4.76
CA HIS A 184 18.06 4.57 6.12
C HIS A 184 17.34 3.56 7.03
N LEU A 185 17.49 3.69 8.34
CA LEU A 185 16.96 2.75 9.34
C LEU A 185 15.44 2.49 9.22
N GLY A 186 14.67 3.54 8.92
CA GLY A 186 13.23 3.43 8.68
C GLY A 186 12.88 2.54 7.47
N MET A 187 13.62 2.70 6.36
CA MET A 187 13.42 1.87 5.16
C MET A 187 13.84 0.43 5.41
N LYS A 188 14.94 0.19 6.13
CA LYS A 188 15.38 -1.16 6.50
C LYS A 188 14.28 -1.95 7.21
N LYS A 189 13.63 -1.35 8.22
CA LYS A 189 12.49 -1.95 8.92
C LYS A 189 11.32 -2.25 7.97
N ARG A 190 11.00 -1.31 7.07
CA ARG A 190 9.93 -1.49 6.06
C ARG A 190 10.24 -2.61 5.08
N LEU A 191 11.48 -2.76 4.62
CA LEU A 191 11.87 -3.84 3.72
C LEU A 191 11.74 -5.21 4.38
N VAL A 192 12.07 -5.34 5.67
CA VAL A 192 11.84 -6.59 6.40
C VAL A 192 10.35 -6.92 6.46
N ILE A 193 9.50 -5.91 6.72
CA ILE A 193 8.04 -6.08 6.69
C ILE A 193 7.56 -6.50 5.29
N TYR A 194 8.02 -5.84 4.23
CA TYR A 194 7.62 -6.17 2.86
C TYR A 194 8.12 -7.53 2.41
N GLY A 195 9.35 -7.93 2.78
CA GLY A 195 9.86 -9.27 2.54
C GLY A 195 9.05 -10.34 3.26
N SER A 196 8.65 -10.06 4.52
CA SER A 196 7.78 -10.97 5.30
C SER A 196 6.40 -11.08 4.66
N LEU A 197 5.79 -9.97 4.24
CA LEU A 197 4.50 -9.94 3.55
C LEU A 197 4.57 -10.67 2.19
N LEU A 198 5.68 -10.56 1.47
CA LEU A 198 5.88 -11.27 0.20
C LEU A 198 6.01 -12.79 0.42
N GLY A 199 6.72 -13.21 1.49
CA GLY A 199 6.75 -14.61 1.91
C GLY A 199 5.36 -15.13 2.32
N LEU A 200 4.61 -14.35 3.11
CA LEU A 200 3.22 -14.65 3.46
C LEU A 200 2.31 -14.70 2.24
N GLN A 201 2.55 -13.87 1.22
CA GLN A 201 1.79 -13.92 -0.04
C GLN A 201 1.97 -15.28 -0.73
N GLY A 202 3.21 -15.77 -0.81
CA GLY A 202 3.51 -17.09 -1.36
C GLY A 202 2.89 -18.22 -0.55
N LEU A 203 2.99 -18.15 0.78
CA LEU A 203 2.36 -19.11 1.70
C LEU A 203 0.85 -19.12 1.55
N MET A 204 0.22 -17.95 1.46
CA MET A 204 -1.21 -17.80 1.30
C MET A 204 -1.68 -18.35 -0.06
N GLY A 205 -0.90 -18.13 -1.13
CA GLY A 205 -1.16 -18.72 -2.44
C GLY A 205 -1.10 -20.25 -2.42
N TRP A 206 -0.11 -20.83 -1.75
CA TRP A 206 -0.06 -22.28 -1.52
C TRP A 206 -1.27 -22.78 -0.71
N TYR A 207 -1.64 -22.07 0.36
CA TYR A 207 -2.79 -22.41 1.20
C TYR A 207 -4.13 -22.33 0.46
N MET A 208 -4.28 -21.41 -0.50
CA MET A 208 -5.44 -21.35 -1.40
C MET A 208 -5.56 -22.60 -2.26
N VAL A 209 -4.47 -23.02 -2.90
CA VAL A 209 -4.43 -24.19 -3.78
C VAL A 209 -4.69 -25.46 -3.00
N LYS A 210 -3.96 -25.68 -1.89
CA LYS A 210 -4.10 -26.89 -1.06
C LYS A 210 -5.56 -27.16 -0.67
N SER A 211 -6.33 -26.12 -0.36
CA SER A 211 -7.74 -26.31 -0.02
C SER A 211 -8.69 -26.60 -1.15
N GLY A 212 -8.36 -26.28 -2.40
CA GLY A 212 -9.22 -26.67 -3.51
C GLY A 212 -9.12 -28.16 -3.82
N LEU A 213 -8.14 -28.84 -3.22
CA LEU A 213 -7.79 -30.24 -3.45
C LEU A 213 -8.27 -31.18 -2.33
N GLU A 214 -8.92 -30.65 -1.29
CA GLU A 214 -9.47 -31.45 -0.20
C GLU A 214 -10.84 -32.04 -0.59
N ASP A 215 -11.06 -33.31 -0.26
CA ASP A 215 -12.34 -34.03 -0.48
C ASP A 215 -13.44 -33.59 0.50
N ARG A 216 -13.72 -32.28 0.55
CA ARG A 216 -14.75 -31.70 1.41
C ARG A 216 -16.04 -31.34 0.67
N PHE A 217 -16.12 -31.63 -0.62
CA PHE A 217 -17.28 -31.37 -1.46
C PHE A 217 -18.24 -32.55 -1.32
N VAL A 218 -19.08 -32.50 -0.28
CA VAL A 218 -19.97 -33.60 0.12
C VAL A 218 -21.38 -33.36 -0.39
N GLU A 219 -21.79 -32.10 -0.57
CA GLU A 219 -23.10 -31.77 -1.09
C GLU A 219 -23.10 -31.69 -2.64
N PRO A 220 -24.20 -32.08 -3.32
CA PRO A 220 -24.31 -31.99 -4.79
C PRO A 220 -24.13 -30.57 -5.36
N SER A 221 -24.24 -29.54 -4.52
CA SER A 221 -24.07 -28.13 -4.86
C SER A 221 -22.66 -27.59 -4.56
N ASP A 222 -21.79 -28.40 -3.97
CA ASP A 222 -20.42 -28.01 -3.61
C ASP A 222 -19.52 -27.98 -4.84
N ILE A 223 -19.20 -26.78 -5.31
CA ILE A 223 -18.27 -26.57 -6.42
C ILE A 223 -16.84 -26.55 -5.87
N PRO A 224 -15.90 -27.33 -6.44
CA PRO A 224 -14.49 -27.28 -6.10
C PRO A 224 -13.89 -25.89 -6.38
N ARG A 225 -13.86 -25.03 -5.37
CA ARG A 225 -13.33 -23.68 -5.50
C ARG A 225 -12.55 -23.22 -4.27
N VAL A 226 -11.68 -22.23 -4.50
CA VAL A 226 -10.94 -21.58 -3.44
C VAL A 226 -11.90 -20.78 -2.56
N SER A 227 -11.85 -21.02 -1.25
CA SER A 227 -12.67 -20.29 -0.27
C SER A 227 -12.52 -18.77 -0.42
N GLN A 228 -13.63 -18.05 -0.39
CA GLN A 228 -13.71 -16.60 -0.45
C GLN A 228 -12.89 -15.91 0.64
N TYR A 229 -12.77 -16.51 1.82
CA TYR A 229 -11.90 -16.00 2.90
C TYR A 229 -10.43 -16.02 2.50
N ARG A 230 -10.00 -17.09 1.82
CA ARG A 230 -8.61 -17.25 1.39
C ARG A 230 -8.29 -16.31 0.24
N LEU A 231 -9.21 -16.20 -0.72
CA LEU A 231 -9.10 -15.24 -1.81
C LEU A 231 -9.02 -13.80 -1.28
N ALA A 232 -9.89 -13.42 -0.33
CA ALA A 232 -9.87 -12.11 0.29
C ALA A 232 -8.58 -11.86 1.08
N ALA A 233 -8.10 -12.82 1.88
CA ALA A 233 -6.84 -12.69 2.60
C ALA A 233 -5.63 -12.54 1.65
N HIS A 234 -5.59 -13.31 0.57
CA HIS A 234 -4.52 -13.21 -0.43
C HIS A 234 -4.55 -11.88 -1.20
N LEU A 235 -5.73 -11.42 -1.63
CA LEU A 235 -5.88 -10.10 -2.24
C LEU A 235 -5.52 -9.00 -1.23
N GLY A 236 -5.96 -9.10 0.02
CA GLY A 236 -5.67 -8.12 1.06
C GLY A 236 -4.17 -7.97 1.31
N LEU A 237 -3.44 -9.08 1.43
CA LEU A 237 -1.97 -9.07 1.54
C LEU A 237 -1.32 -8.42 0.30
N ALA A 238 -1.78 -8.74 -0.91
CA ALA A 238 -1.31 -8.10 -2.14
C ALA A 238 -1.56 -6.58 -2.14
N LEU A 239 -2.76 -6.13 -1.76
CA LEU A 239 -3.12 -4.71 -1.67
C LEU A 239 -2.28 -3.97 -0.62
N PHE A 240 -1.99 -4.59 0.52
CA PHE A 240 -1.10 -4.02 1.54
C PHE A 240 0.33 -3.89 1.02
N LEU A 241 0.86 -4.93 0.37
CA LEU A 241 2.20 -4.91 -0.22
C LEU A 241 2.30 -3.85 -1.33
N TYR A 242 1.33 -3.83 -2.24
CA TYR A 242 1.18 -2.82 -3.28
C TYR A 242 1.17 -1.40 -2.72
N SER A 243 0.33 -1.16 -1.71
CA SER A 243 0.23 0.13 -1.03
C SER A 243 1.55 0.53 -0.37
N GLY A 244 2.26 -0.43 0.23
CA GLY A 244 3.58 -0.22 0.82
C GLY A 244 4.60 0.23 -0.23
N PHE A 245 4.70 -0.49 -1.34
CA PHE A 245 5.59 -0.14 -2.44
C PHE A 245 5.26 1.22 -3.03
N LEU A 246 4.00 1.46 -3.39
CA LEU A 246 3.58 2.73 -3.98
C LEU A 246 3.80 3.91 -3.02
N TYR A 247 3.49 3.75 -1.73
CA TYR A 247 3.72 4.79 -0.74
C TYR A 247 5.19 5.23 -0.67
N ASN A 248 6.12 4.27 -0.64
CA ASN A 248 7.55 4.58 -0.57
C ASN A 248 8.10 5.06 -1.91
N ALA A 249 7.60 4.53 -3.03
CA ALA A 249 7.93 5.03 -4.36
C ALA A 249 7.54 6.51 -4.50
N LEU A 250 6.31 6.88 -4.12
CA LEU A 250 5.86 8.28 -4.11
C LEU A 250 6.69 9.12 -3.14
N TYR A 251 7.02 8.60 -1.96
CA TYR A 251 7.88 9.28 -0.99
C TYR A 251 9.24 9.67 -1.59
N TYR A 252 9.88 8.74 -2.30
CA TYR A 252 11.23 8.90 -2.83
C TYR A 252 11.31 9.51 -4.22
N LEU A 253 10.37 9.25 -5.11
CA LEU A 253 10.44 9.80 -6.46
C LEU A 253 9.85 11.20 -6.49
N ILE A 254 8.88 11.45 -5.63
CA ILE A 254 7.99 12.58 -5.76
C ILE A 254 7.65 13.20 -4.40
N PRO A 255 8.59 13.87 -3.71
CA PRO A 255 8.32 14.45 -2.39
C PRO A 255 7.14 15.42 -2.40
N ALA A 256 6.17 15.20 -1.50
CA ALA A 256 5.02 16.08 -1.36
C ALA A 256 5.44 17.50 -0.95
N GLN A 257 4.88 18.51 -1.61
CA GLN A 257 5.18 19.90 -1.31
C GLN A 257 4.64 20.30 0.07
N LYS A 258 5.43 21.10 0.80
CA LYS A 258 5.01 21.66 2.08
C LYS A 258 4.26 22.96 1.81
N LEU A 259 3.09 23.11 2.41
CA LEU A 259 2.34 24.36 2.37
C LEU A 259 2.92 25.30 3.45
N THR A 260 3.51 26.42 3.03
CA THR A 260 3.86 27.55 3.89
C THR A 260 2.71 28.55 3.85
N VAL A 261 1.66 28.29 4.62
CA VAL A 261 0.60 29.28 4.82
C VAL A 261 0.76 29.81 6.23
N ASP A 262 0.73 31.14 6.36
CA ASP A 262 0.63 31.81 7.64
C ASP A 262 -0.77 31.53 8.24
N LEU A 263 -0.87 30.46 9.02
CA LEU A 263 -2.12 29.97 9.60
C LEU A 263 -2.36 30.66 10.94
N SER A 264 -2.58 31.98 10.91
CA SER A 264 -2.96 32.78 12.09
C SER A 264 -4.37 32.42 12.62
N GLY A 265 -5.25 31.84 11.80
CA GLY A 265 -6.62 31.47 12.18
C GLY A 265 -6.81 30.01 12.64
N THR A 266 -7.29 29.82 13.88
CA THR A 266 -7.57 28.48 14.47
C THR A 266 -8.64 27.67 13.72
N ASN A 267 -9.64 28.34 13.12
CA ASN A 267 -10.73 27.70 12.38
C ASN A 267 -10.27 27.13 11.02
N THR A 268 -9.40 27.85 10.30
CA THR A 268 -8.83 27.40 9.02
C THR A 268 -7.97 26.14 9.20
N LEU A 269 -7.17 26.10 10.26
CA LEU A 269 -6.36 24.92 10.59
C LEU A 269 -7.22 23.69 10.90
N LYS A 270 -8.33 23.86 11.65
CA LYS A 270 -9.29 22.78 11.94
C LYS A 270 -9.94 22.25 10.65
N ALA A 271 -10.36 23.13 9.75
CA ALA A 271 -10.95 22.75 8.46
C ALA A 271 -9.97 21.93 7.60
N LEU A 272 -8.70 22.36 7.50
CA LEU A 272 -7.66 21.65 6.76
C LEU A 272 -7.35 20.26 7.35
N LYS A 273 -7.34 20.14 8.69
CA LYS A 273 -7.16 18.84 9.36
C LYS A 273 -8.34 17.89 9.09
N ARG A 274 -9.58 18.40 9.11
CA ARG A 274 -10.79 17.62 8.76
C ARG A 274 -10.76 17.17 7.31
N PHE A 275 -10.43 18.06 6.37
CA PHE A 275 -10.30 17.72 4.96
C PHE A 275 -9.19 16.69 4.70
N ARG A 276 -8.05 16.81 5.40
CA ARG A 276 -7.03 15.77 5.37
C ARG A 276 -7.56 14.45 5.92
N GLY A 277 -8.26 14.46 7.05
CA GLY A 277 -8.91 13.27 7.61
C GLY A 277 -9.81 12.60 6.57
N LEU A 278 -10.64 13.38 5.89
CA LEU A 278 -11.53 12.92 4.82
C LEU A 278 -10.76 12.16 3.72
N ILE A 279 -9.66 12.71 3.21
CA ILE A 279 -8.84 12.06 2.17
C ILE A 279 -8.26 10.72 2.64
N TYR A 280 -7.79 10.65 3.89
CA TYR A 280 -7.27 9.40 4.45
C TYR A 280 -8.39 8.37 4.66
N SER A 281 -9.57 8.81 5.08
CA SER A 281 -10.77 7.98 5.16
C SER A 281 -11.21 7.48 3.79
N THR A 282 -11.19 8.33 2.75
CA THR A 282 -11.49 7.92 1.36
C THR A 282 -10.53 6.87 0.87
N LYS A 283 -9.22 7.06 1.09
CA LYS A 283 -8.21 6.06 0.75
C LYS A 283 -8.45 4.73 1.48
N GLY A 284 -8.79 4.78 2.77
CA GLY A 284 -9.12 3.58 3.56
C GLY A 284 -10.36 2.87 3.01
N LEU A 285 -11.42 3.61 2.71
CA LEU A 285 -12.65 3.07 2.17
C LEU A 285 -12.45 2.46 0.78
N VAL A 286 -11.68 3.11 -0.11
CA VAL A 286 -11.29 2.53 -1.41
C VAL A 286 -10.59 1.18 -1.23
N PHE A 287 -9.68 1.06 -0.26
CA PHE A 287 -9.00 -0.20 0.04
C PHE A 287 -10.00 -1.28 0.49
N PHE A 288 -10.92 -0.95 1.40
CA PHE A 288 -11.92 -1.92 1.88
C PHE A 288 -12.94 -2.31 0.79
N THR A 289 -13.34 -1.38 -0.06
CA THR A 289 -14.22 -1.66 -1.21
C THR A 289 -13.54 -2.57 -2.23
N ALA A 290 -12.25 -2.37 -2.50
CA ALA A 290 -11.48 -3.29 -3.34
C ALA A 290 -11.37 -4.68 -2.71
N LEU A 291 -11.14 -4.75 -1.40
CA LEU A 291 -11.08 -6.01 -0.65
C LEU A 291 -12.42 -6.76 -0.63
N SER A 292 -13.55 -6.06 -0.47
CA SER A 292 -14.87 -6.70 -0.47
C SER A 292 -15.21 -7.35 -1.82
N GLY A 293 -14.64 -6.85 -2.92
CA GLY A 293 -14.75 -7.46 -4.24
C GLY A 293 -14.21 -8.90 -4.29
N ALA A 294 -13.25 -9.28 -3.44
CA ALA A 294 -12.77 -10.66 -3.36
C ALA A 294 -13.83 -11.63 -2.81
N PHE A 295 -14.72 -11.17 -1.93
CA PHE A 295 -15.83 -12.00 -1.45
C PHE A 295 -16.87 -12.17 -2.56
N VAL A 296 -17.15 -11.11 -3.33
CA VAL A 296 -18.06 -11.17 -4.48
C VAL A 296 -17.54 -12.16 -5.53
N ALA A 297 -16.27 -12.03 -5.91
CA ALA A 297 -15.63 -12.93 -6.87
C ALA A 297 -15.47 -14.35 -6.31
N GLY A 298 -15.16 -14.50 -5.02
CA GLY A 298 -14.97 -15.81 -4.40
C GLY A 298 -16.23 -16.68 -4.40
N MET A 299 -17.41 -16.06 -4.27
CA MET A 299 -18.69 -16.75 -4.23
C MET A 299 -19.48 -16.68 -5.54
N ASP A 300 -18.90 -16.10 -6.59
CA ASP A 300 -19.59 -15.82 -7.87
C ASP A 300 -20.85 -14.96 -7.67
N ALA A 301 -20.87 -14.15 -6.61
CA ALA A 301 -22.01 -13.34 -6.20
C ALA A 301 -22.37 -12.24 -7.22
N GLY A 302 -21.47 -11.96 -8.17
CA GLY A 302 -21.73 -11.06 -9.29
C GLY A 302 -22.84 -11.54 -10.24
N LEU A 303 -23.17 -12.83 -10.22
CA LEU A 303 -24.19 -13.46 -11.08
C LEU A 303 -25.57 -13.60 -10.41
N ILE A 304 -25.74 -13.15 -9.16
CA ILE A 304 -26.99 -13.35 -8.41
C ILE A 304 -28.07 -12.35 -8.85
N TYR A 305 -27.79 -11.05 -8.72
CA TYR A 305 -28.69 -10.00 -9.22
C TYR A 305 -27.99 -9.15 -10.27
N ASN A 306 -28.43 -9.15 -11.52
CA ASN A 306 -27.78 -8.41 -12.61
C ASN A 306 -28.52 -7.13 -13.03
N THR A 307 -29.27 -6.53 -12.11
CA THR A 307 -29.92 -5.22 -12.27
C THR A 307 -29.26 -4.16 -11.39
N PHE A 308 -29.41 -2.88 -11.77
CA PHE A 308 -28.96 -1.73 -10.99
C PHE A 308 -29.90 -0.53 -11.23
N PRO A 309 -30.24 0.31 -10.23
CA PRO A 309 -29.72 0.32 -8.86
C PRO A 309 -30.38 -0.68 -7.91
N LYS A 310 -31.57 -1.17 -8.25
CA LYS A 310 -32.27 -2.21 -7.49
C LYS A 310 -31.66 -3.59 -7.72
N MET A 311 -31.84 -4.49 -6.76
CA MET A 311 -31.54 -5.92 -6.86
C MET A 311 -32.84 -6.65 -7.23
N ALA A 312 -33.00 -6.95 -8.52
CA ALA A 312 -34.27 -7.25 -9.16
C ALA A 312 -35.31 -6.14 -8.93
N ASP A 313 -36.46 -6.47 -8.38
CA ASP A 313 -37.57 -5.57 -8.06
C ASP A 313 -37.37 -4.81 -6.75
N LYS A 314 -36.40 -5.20 -5.91
CA LYS A 314 -36.22 -4.73 -4.53
C LYS A 314 -34.97 -3.88 -4.33
N TRP A 315 -35.02 -2.95 -3.38
CA TRP A 315 -33.84 -2.20 -2.93
C TRP A 315 -32.97 -3.01 -1.97
N ILE A 316 -33.60 -3.81 -1.12
CA ILE A 316 -32.98 -4.73 -0.18
C ILE A 316 -33.65 -6.10 -0.43
N PRO A 317 -32.91 -7.12 -0.88
CA PRO A 317 -33.45 -8.48 -1.04
C PRO A 317 -33.87 -9.09 0.31
N ASP A 318 -34.90 -9.94 0.34
CA ASP A 318 -35.39 -10.50 1.61
C ASP A 318 -34.43 -11.52 2.24
N ASN A 319 -33.62 -12.17 1.41
CA ASN A 319 -32.70 -13.23 1.80
C ASN A 319 -31.34 -12.73 2.32
N ILE A 320 -31.16 -11.43 2.60
CA ILE A 320 -29.88 -10.88 3.10
C ILE A 320 -29.46 -11.39 4.49
N LEU A 321 -30.40 -11.95 5.28
CA LEU A 321 -30.12 -12.52 6.60
C LEU A 321 -30.59 -13.99 6.71
N ALA A 322 -30.66 -14.70 5.58
CA ALA A 322 -31.19 -16.05 5.51
C ALA A 322 -30.35 -17.09 6.29
N MET A 323 -29.05 -16.88 6.45
CA MET A 323 -28.16 -17.81 7.15
C MET A 323 -28.14 -17.56 8.67
N SER A 324 -28.00 -18.62 9.45
CA SER A 324 -27.73 -18.56 10.89
C SER A 324 -26.32 -19.11 11.21
N PRO A 325 -25.54 -18.47 12.09
CA PRO A 325 -25.83 -17.20 12.78
C PRO A 325 -25.80 -15.99 11.83
N VAL A 326 -26.47 -14.90 12.20
CA VAL A 326 -26.66 -13.71 11.36
C VAL A 326 -25.35 -13.16 10.78
N LEU A 327 -24.26 -13.19 11.54
CA LEU A 327 -22.95 -12.69 11.12
C LEU A 327 -22.38 -13.42 9.89
N LYS A 328 -22.78 -14.68 9.69
CA LYS A 328 -22.35 -15.52 8.56
C LYS A 328 -22.77 -14.91 7.22
N ASN A 329 -23.92 -14.23 7.16
CA ASN A 329 -24.44 -13.64 5.93
C ASN A 329 -23.47 -12.63 5.30
N PHE A 330 -22.81 -11.79 6.10
CA PHE A 330 -21.91 -10.75 5.61
C PHE A 330 -20.64 -11.29 4.91
N THR A 331 -20.39 -12.60 4.97
CA THR A 331 -19.19 -13.20 4.35
C THR A 331 -19.46 -14.50 3.58
N GLU A 332 -20.62 -15.14 3.78
CA GLU A 332 -20.96 -16.42 3.16
C GLU A 332 -22.31 -16.41 2.43
N ASN A 333 -23.14 -15.38 2.59
CA ASN A 333 -24.37 -15.24 1.81
C ASN A 333 -24.07 -14.42 0.55
N PRO A 334 -24.16 -15.01 -0.66
CA PRO A 334 -23.86 -14.32 -1.91
C PRO A 334 -24.69 -13.05 -2.11
N THR A 335 -25.97 -13.08 -1.75
CA THR A 335 -26.85 -11.92 -1.86
C THR A 335 -26.38 -10.76 -0.99
N THR A 336 -26.07 -11.05 0.27
CA THR A 336 -25.61 -10.04 1.24
C THR A 336 -24.27 -9.47 0.83
N VAL A 337 -23.32 -10.31 0.43
CA VAL A 337 -22.01 -9.84 -0.02
C VAL A 337 -22.09 -9.00 -1.29
N GLN A 338 -22.97 -9.36 -2.23
CA GLN A 338 -23.22 -8.53 -3.41
C GLN A 338 -23.82 -7.18 -3.02
N PHE A 339 -24.81 -7.18 -2.11
CA PHE A 339 -25.43 -5.96 -1.58
C PHE A 339 -24.40 -5.06 -0.86
N ASP A 340 -23.63 -5.61 0.07
CA ASP A 340 -22.61 -4.89 0.84
C ASP A 340 -21.56 -4.25 -0.08
N HIS A 341 -21.09 -4.98 -1.10
CA HIS A 341 -20.14 -4.45 -2.07
C HIS A 341 -20.73 -3.28 -2.88
N ARG A 342 -22.01 -3.34 -3.27
CA ARG A 342 -22.70 -2.21 -3.93
C ARG A 342 -22.78 -0.99 -3.02
N ILE A 343 -23.16 -1.17 -1.76
CA ILE A 343 -23.24 -0.09 -0.78
C ILE A 343 -21.86 0.53 -0.51
N LEU A 344 -20.82 -0.29 -0.39
CA LEU A 344 -19.44 0.17 -0.29
C LEU A 344 -19.02 0.97 -1.53
N GLY A 345 -19.36 0.50 -2.73
CA GLY A 345 -19.10 1.21 -3.99
C GLY A 345 -19.76 2.60 -4.06
N VAL A 346 -21.05 2.68 -3.77
CA VAL A 346 -21.81 3.96 -3.75
C VAL A 346 -21.26 4.91 -2.68
N THR A 347 -20.98 4.39 -1.48
CA THR A 347 -20.43 5.19 -0.37
C THR A 347 -19.03 5.70 -0.70
N THR A 348 -18.21 4.87 -1.35
CA THR A 348 -16.86 5.25 -1.81
C THR A 348 -16.95 6.38 -2.82
N LEU A 349 -17.82 6.27 -3.84
CA LEU A 349 -18.00 7.32 -4.84
C LEU A 349 -18.53 8.61 -4.21
N ALA A 350 -19.52 8.53 -3.32
CA ALA A 350 -20.04 9.69 -2.60
C ALA A 350 -18.94 10.43 -1.83
N LEU A 351 -18.04 9.68 -1.18
CA LEU A 351 -16.92 10.25 -0.43
C LEU A 351 -15.86 10.87 -1.36
N ILE A 352 -15.57 10.24 -2.50
CA ILE A 352 -14.68 10.77 -3.54
C ILE A 352 -15.26 12.10 -4.10
N THR A 353 -16.56 12.13 -4.39
CA THR A 353 -17.26 13.34 -4.85
C THR A 353 -17.23 14.44 -3.80
N CYS A 354 -17.44 14.09 -2.53
CA CYS A 354 -17.30 15.02 -1.39
C CYS A 354 -15.89 15.61 -1.30
N VAL A 355 -14.84 14.79 -1.44
CA VAL A 355 -13.44 15.27 -1.53
C VAL A 355 -13.28 16.24 -2.70
N GLY A 356 -13.84 15.91 -3.87
CA GLY A 356 -13.83 16.77 -5.05
C GLY A 356 -14.45 18.15 -4.80
N ILE A 357 -15.65 18.19 -4.22
CA ILE A 357 -16.38 19.43 -3.93
C ILE A 357 -15.64 20.26 -2.87
N LEU A 358 -15.26 19.64 -1.75
CA LEU A 358 -14.59 20.34 -0.65
C LEU A 358 -13.18 20.80 -1.02
N SER A 359 -12.50 20.12 -1.96
CA SER A 359 -11.19 20.54 -2.44
C SER A 359 -11.21 21.95 -3.05
N ARG A 360 -12.33 22.37 -3.65
CA ARG A 360 -12.49 23.69 -4.27
C ARG A 360 -12.44 24.83 -3.24
N LYS A 361 -12.74 24.54 -1.98
CA LYS A 361 -12.67 25.48 -0.86
C LYS A 361 -11.25 25.69 -0.34
N HIS A 362 -10.26 24.96 -0.86
CA HIS A 362 -8.91 24.94 -0.35
C HIS A 362 -7.87 25.21 -1.45
N ASN A 363 -6.89 26.05 -1.15
CA ASN A 363 -5.71 26.21 -2.00
C ASN A 363 -4.75 25.04 -1.78
N LEU A 364 -4.93 23.98 -2.58
CA LEU A 364 -4.13 22.76 -2.48
C LEU A 364 -2.69 22.98 -2.98
N PRO A 365 -1.66 22.54 -2.22
CA PRO A 365 -0.26 22.67 -2.65
C PRO A 365 0.11 21.69 -3.77
N GLY A 366 1.12 22.06 -4.55
CA GLY A 366 1.77 21.21 -5.54
C GLY A 366 0.81 20.57 -6.53
N ARG A 367 0.87 19.24 -6.61
CA ARG A 367 0.04 18.46 -7.55
C ARG A 367 -1.27 18.00 -6.92
N GLY A 368 -1.63 18.52 -5.74
CA GLY A 368 -2.85 18.16 -5.01
C GLY A 368 -4.12 18.29 -5.85
N LYS A 369 -4.28 19.37 -6.63
CA LYS A 369 -5.45 19.53 -7.52
C LYS A 369 -5.52 18.44 -8.59
N LYS A 370 -4.38 18.08 -9.20
CA LYS A 370 -4.29 16.99 -10.20
C LYS A 370 -4.60 15.64 -9.56
N ALA A 371 -4.10 15.38 -8.36
CA ALA A 371 -4.38 14.15 -7.63
C ALA A 371 -5.88 14.02 -7.25
N VAL A 372 -6.53 15.12 -6.86
CA VAL A 372 -7.99 15.14 -6.61
C VAL A 372 -8.78 14.92 -7.91
N ALA A 373 -8.38 15.52 -9.02
CA ALA A 373 -9.01 15.25 -10.32
C ALA A 373 -8.84 13.77 -10.74
N ALA A 374 -7.67 13.20 -10.50
CA ALA A 374 -7.39 11.80 -10.83
C ALA A 374 -8.24 10.82 -10.02
N ILE A 375 -8.38 11.01 -8.69
CA ILE A 375 -9.24 10.14 -7.87
C ILE A 375 -10.72 10.29 -8.24
N LEU A 376 -11.19 11.49 -8.60
CA LEU A 376 -12.54 11.71 -9.12
C LEU A 376 -12.77 10.90 -10.40
N CYS A 377 -11.91 11.10 -11.41
CA CYS A 377 -12.02 10.40 -12.69
C CYS A 377 -11.97 8.87 -12.51
N ALA A 378 -10.97 8.37 -11.78
CA ALA A 378 -10.85 6.94 -11.49
C ALA A 378 -12.06 6.40 -10.70
N GLY A 379 -12.63 7.19 -9.78
CA GLY A 379 -13.79 6.79 -8.99
C GLY A 379 -15.04 6.58 -9.83
N TYR A 380 -15.34 7.53 -10.72
CA TYR A 380 -16.48 7.41 -11.65
C TYR A 380 -16.27 6.26 -12.64
N LEU A 381 -15.07 6.14 -13.24
CA LEU A 381 -14.75 5.02 -14.14
C LEU A 381 -14.88 3.67 -13.42
N GLN A 382 -14.45 3.57 -12.17
CA GLN A 382 -14.53 2.32 -11.40
C GLN A 382 -15.97 1.89 -11.16
N VAL A 383 -16.86 2.83 -10.81
CA VAL A 383 -18.28 2.54 -10.63
C VAL A 383 -18.94 2.16 -11.95
N LEU A 384 -18.62 2.86 -13.05
CA LEU A 384 -19.09 2.48 -14.39
C LEU A 384 -18.66 1.06 -14.75
N LEU A 385 -17.38 0.71 -14.56
CA LEU A 385 -16.89 -0.65 -14.78
C LEU A 385 -17.61 -1.68 -13.90
N GLY A 386 -17.92 -1.35 -12.64
CA GLY A 386 -18.63 -2.25 -11.73
C GLY A 386 -20.07 -2.48 -12.16
N ILE A 387 -20.78 -1.43 -12.52
CA ILE A 387 -22.15 -1.51 -13.06
C ILE A 387 -22.16 -2.27 -14.38
N SER A 388 -21.23 -2.00 -15.30
CA SER A 388 -21.15 -2.73 -16.56
C SER A 388 -20.84 -4.21 -16.34
N THR A 389 -19.88 -4.54 -15.46
CA THR A 389 -19.59 -5.94 -15.09
C THR A 389 -20.84 -6.64 -14.57
N LEU A 390 -21.64 -5.95 -13.76
CA LEU A 390 -22.89 -6.46 -13.23
C LEU A 390 -23.96 -6.68 -14.32
N LEU A 391 -24.24 -5.66 -15.13
CA LEU A 391 -25.32 -5.71 -16.13
C LEU A 391 -25.05 -6.72 -17.25
N TYR A 392 -23.78 -6.91 -17.63
CA TYR A 392 -23.38 -7.84 -18.68
C TYR A 392 -23.04 -9.25 -18.15
N GLN A 393 -23.40 -9.57 -16.90
CA GLN A 393 -23.23 -10.90 -16.31
C GLN A 393 -21.76 -11.35 -16.21
N VAL A 394 -20.91 -10.46 -15.68
CA VAL A 394 -19.51 -10.72 -15.31
C VAL A 394 -18.65 -11.23 -16.49
N PRO A 395 -18.64 -10.56 -17.66
CA PRO A 395 -17.77 -10.98 -18.74
C PRO A 395 -16.32 -10.77 -18.34
N LEU A 396 -15.45 -11.73 -18.69
CA LEU A 396 -14.05 -11.81 -18.23
C LEU A 396 -13.30 -10.47 -18.40
N SER A 397 -13.48 -9.80 -19.54
CA SER A 397 -12.83 -8.53 -19.85
C SER A 397 -13.26 -7.40 -18.89
N LEU A 398 -14.57 -7.21 -18.67
CA LEU A 398 -15.08 -6.17 -17.77
C LEU A 398 -14.72 -6.47 -16.32
N ALA A 399 -14.84 -7.72 -15.87
CA ALA A 399 -14.48 -8.12 -14.53
C ALA A 399 -12.97 -7.88 -14.25
N THR A 400 -12.11 -8.23 -15.22
CA THR A 400 -10.66 -7.98 -15.13
C THR A 400 -10.33 -6.48 -15.15
N LEU A 401 -11.02 -5.70 -15.99
CA LEU A 401 -10.88 -4.24 -16.03
C LEU A 401 -11.35 -3.60 -14.72
N HIS A 402 -12.46 -4.07 -14.15
CA HIS A 402 -12.97 -3.58 -12.86
C HIS A 402 -11.99 -3.89 -11.72
N GLN A 403 -11.44 -5.10 -11.67
CA GLN A 403 -10.43 -5.46 -10.68
C GLN A 403 -9.16 -4.61 -10.84
N SER A 404 -8.63 -4.48 -12.05
CA SER A 404 -7.43 -3.67 -12.32
C SER A 404 -7.68 -2.17 -12.07
N GLY A 405 -8.87 -1.69 -12.43
CA GLY A 405 -9.34 -0.33 -12.17
C GLY A 405 -9.41 0.00 -10.69
N SER A 406 -9.71 -0.99 -9.83
CA SER A 406 -9.73 -0.79 -8.38
C SER A 406 -8.33 -0.43 -7.84
N LEU A 407 -7.26 -1.02 -8.40
CA LEU A 407 -5.89 -0.67 -8.04
C LEU A 407 -5.50 0.71 -8.59
N ILE A 408 -5.98 1.11 -9.77
CA ILE A 408 -5.79 2.46 -10.30
C ILE A 408 -6.48 3.49 -9.38
N LEU A 409 -7.70 3.20 -8.93
CA LEU A 409 -8.41 4.03 -7.97
C LEU A 409 -7.66 4.11 -6.64
N LEU A 410 -7.18 2.98 -6.11
CA LEU A 410 -6.35 2.97 -4.90
C LEU A 410 -5.07 3.80 -5.09
N SER A 411 -4.42 3.70 -6.26
CA SER A 411 -3.22 4.47 -6.60
C SER A 411 -3.45 5.96 -6.56
N THR A 412 -4.52 6.42 -7.21
CA THR A 412 -4.88 7.84 -7.24
C THR A 412 -5.28 8.36 -5.85
N ALA A 413 -5.97 7.54 -5.04
CA ALA A 413 -6.29 7.87 -3.66
C ALA A 413 -5.04 7.97 -2.77
N MET A 414 -4.08 7.05 -2.96
CA MET A 414 -2.78 7.10 -2.29
C MET A 414 -1.97 8.31 -2.70
N TRP A 415 -1.97 8.66 -3.99
CA TRP A 415 -1.30 9.85 -4.49
C TRP A 415 -1.91 11.13 -3.91
N ALA A 416 -3.25 11.24 -3.85
CA ALA A 416 -3.93 12.36 -3.21
C ALA A 416 -3.58 12.48 -1.72
N ALA A 417 -3.59 11.36 -0.99
CA ALA A 417 -3.21 11.32 0.43
C ALA A 417 -1.73 11.70 0.65
N HIS A 418 -0.85 11.35 -0.30
CA HIS A 418 0.57 11.69 -0.28
C HIS A 418 0.80 13.19 -0.52
N GLU A 419 0.26 13.77 -1.60
CA GLU A 419 0.41 15.21 -1.88
C GLU A 419 -0.12 16.08 -0.73
N LEU A 420 -1.21 15.64 -0.10
CA LEU A 420 -1.91 16.40 0.95
C LEU A 420 -1.50 15.98 2.38
N ARG A 421 -0.46 15.16 2.53
CA ARG A 421 -0.01 14.64 3.85
C ARG A 421 0.47 15.71 4.82
N HIS A 422 0.92 16.86 4.29
CA HIS A 422 1.44 18.00 5.06
C HIS A 422 0.38 19.07 5.33
N LEU A 423 -0.83 18.91 4.79
CA LEU A 423 -1.93 19.84 5.01
C LEU A 423 -2.26 19.92 6.51
N GLY A 424 -2.29 21.13 7.07
CA GLY A 424 -2.57 21.36 8.49
C GLY A 424 -1.54 20.80 9.49
N LYS A 425 -0.30 20.50 9.05
CA LYS A 425 0.81 20.01 9.91
C LYS A 425 1.86 21.07 10.25
N TYR A 426 1.91 22.19 9.55
CA TYR A 426 2.88 23.25 9.78
C TYR A 426 2.16 24.58 10.08
N ALA A 427 2.22 24.98 11.35
CA ALA A 427 1.81 26.29 11.85
C ALA A 427 2.83 26.78 12.90
N LYS A 428 4.12 26.41 12.77
CA LYS A 428 5.16 26.85 13.72
C LYS A 428 6.13 27.82 13.06
N GLN A 429 5.87 29.10 13.39
CA GLN A 429 6.79 30.23 13.60
C GLN A 429 7.71 30.62 12.43
N ILE A 430 7.36 31.75 11.81
CA ILE A 430 8.33 32.82 11.51
C ILE A 430 7.89 34.03 12.35
N VAL A 431 8.22 33.99 13.64
CA VAL A 431 8.41 35.21 14.44
C VAL A 431 9.74 35.03 15.11
N LYS A 432 10.79 35.56 14.49
CA LYS A 432 11.99 36.04 15.16
C LYS A 432 12.69 37.04 14.26
#